data_AF-A0A841Q9T8-F1
#
_entry.id   AF-A0A841Q9T8-F1
#
_cell.length_a   1.000
_cell.length_b   1.000
_cell.length_c   1.000
_cell.angle_alpha   90.00
_cell.angle_beta   90.00
_cell.angle_gamma   90.00
#
_symmetry.space_group_name_H-M   'P 1'
#
loop_
_entity.id
_entity.type
_entity.pdbx_description
1 polymer ?
#
loop_
_entity_poly.entity_id
_entity_poly.type
_entity_poly.pdbx_seq_one_letter_code
_entity_poly.pdbx_strand_id
1 'polypeptide(L)' 'MQAHVHKYLLQRPDLLHFVRMNPSWYRLLTRNPEQVATLEKASKIFYGKTFSQRVGRIQESMSLIQMLLSMSSAMNEPTE' A
#
# COMPACT_ATOMS: atom_id res chain seq x y z
N MET A 1 -19.13 -8.39 -10.05
CA MET A 1 -18.16 -7.37 -10.49
C MET A 1 -17.73 -7.68 -11.91
N GLN A 2 -17.77 -6.73 -12.84
CA GLN A 2 -17.36 -6.96 -14.23
C GLN A 2 -15.86 -7.25 -14.35
N ALA A 3 -15.47 -8.10 -15.30
CA ALA A 3 -14.10 -8.56 -15.48
C ALA A 3 -13.10 -7.41 -15.78
N HIS A 4 -13.53 -6.40 -16.53
CA HIS A 4 -12.69 -5.23 -16.84
C HIS A 4 -12.35 -4.42 -15.59
N VAL A 5 -13.35 -4.15 -14.73
CA VAL A 5 -13.14 -3.46 -13.46
C VAL A 5 -12.23 -4.26 -12.52
N HIS A 6 -12.40 -5.58 -12.49
CA HIS A 6 -11.54 -6.44 -11.69
C HIS A 6 -10.07 -6.41 -12.16
N LYS A 7 -9.82 -6.47 -13.48
CA LYS A 7 -8.47 -6.28 -14.05
C LYS A 7 -7.90 -4.91 -13.70
N TYR A 8 -8.71 -3.86 -13.76
CA TYR A 8 -8.29 -2.51 -13.39
C TYR A 8 -7.87 -2.42 -11.92
N LEU A 9 -8.63 -3.03 -11.00
CA LEU A 9 -8.24 -3.10 -9.58
C LEU A 9 -6.96 -3.92 -9.37
N LEU A 10 -6.77 -5.01 -10.09
CA LEU A 10 -5.55 -5.82 -9.97
C LEU A 10 -4.29 -5.04 -10.40
N GLN A 11 -4.43 -4.14 -11.38
CA GLN A 11 -3.34 -3.26 -11.81
C GLN A 11 -3.04 -2.14 -10.79
N ARG A 12 -3.95 -1.84 -9.87
CA ARG A 12 -3.80 -0.80 -8.84
C ARG A 12 -4.00 -1.37 -7.43
N PRO A 13 -2.93 -1.85 -6.78
CA PRO A 13 -3.02 -2.52 -5.48
C PRO A 13 -3.57 -1.61 -4.36
N ASP A 14 -3.41 -0.29 -4.49
CA ASP A 14 -4.01 0.72 -3.61
C ASP A 14 -5.55 0.68 -3.68
N LEU A 15 -6.13 0.68 -4.88
CA LEU A 15 -7.58 0.58 -5.05
C LEU A 15 -8.09 -0.78 -4.58
N LEU A 16 -7.38 -1.85 -4.88
CA LEU A 16 -7.75 -3.20 -4.46
C LEU A 16 -7.77 -3.32 -2.92
N HIS A 17 -6.77 -2.75 -2.25
CA HIS A 17 -6.74 -2.67 -0.79
C HIS A 17 -7.89 -1.81 -0.25
N PHE A 18 -8.19 -0.66 -0.86
CA PHE A 18 -9.30 0.19 -0.43
C PHE A 18 -10.66 -0.51 -0.54
N VAL A 19 -10.90 -1.23 -1.65
CA VAL A 19 -12.13 -2.00 -1.89
C VAL A 19 -12.24 -3.19 -0.93
N ARG A 20 -11.12 -3.84 -0.57
CA ARG A 20 -11.11 -4.89 0.47
C ARG A 20 -11.47 -4.36 1.85
N MET A 21 -11.04 -3.16 2.20
CA MET A 21 -11.40 -2.50 3.46
C MET A 21 -12.85 -2.02 3.46
N ASN A 22 -13.43 -1.75 2.29
CA ASN A 22 -14.77 -1.20 2.14
C ASN A 22 -15.60 -2.08 1.18
N PRO A 23 -16.16 -3.21 1.65
CA PRO A 23 -16.86 -4.17 0.81
C PRO A 23 -18.15 -3.62 0.16
N SER A 24 -18.67 -2.48 0.63
CA SER A 24 -19.75 -1.74 -0.04
C SER A 24 -19.41 -1.38 -1.49
N TRP A 25 -18.14 -1.09 -1.78
CA TRP A 25 -17.67 -0.78 -3.13
C TRP A 25 -17.77 -1.95 -4.09
N TYR A 26 -17.62 -3.20 -3.62
CA TYR A 26 -17.86 -4.37 -4.49
C TYR A 26 -19.29 -4.40 -5.02
N ARG A 27 -20.27 -4.06 -4.16
CA ARG A 27 -21.68 -4.01 -4.54
C ARG A 27 -21.94 -2.83 -5.48
N LEU A 28 -21.37 -1.66 -5.18
CA LEU A 28 -21.50 -0.45 -5.98
C LEU A 28 -20.92 -0.63 -7.40
N LEU A 29 -19.69 -1.13 -7.51
CA LEU A 29 -18.99 -1.37 -8.78
C LEU A 29 -19.58 -2.55 -9.56
N THR A 30 -20.28 -3.46 -8.88
CA THR A 30 -21.01 -4.54 -9.57
C THR A 30 -22.26 -4.03 -10.27
N ARG A 31 -22.96 -3.06 -9.66
CA ARG A 31 -24.15 -2.44 -10.26
C ARG A 31 -23.77 -1.36 -11.29
N ASN A 32 -22.80 -0.51 -10.95
CA ASN A 32 -22.37 0.63 -11.73
C ASN A 32 -20.85 0.58 -11.93
N PRO A 33 -20.36 -0.12 -12.97
CA PRO A 33 -18.93 -0.23 -13.25
C PRO A 33 -18.28 1.12 -13.63
N GLU A 34 -19.05 2.08 -14.12
CA GLU A 34 -18.62 3.45 -14.45
C GLU A 34 -18.10 4.25 -13.23
N GLN A 35 -18.48 3.84 -12.01
CA GLN A 35 -18.12 4.57 -10.78
C GLN A 35 -16.68 4.33 -10.30
N VAL A 36 -15.84 3.70 -11.11
CA VAL A 36 -14.40 3.54 -10.83
C VAL A 36 -13.70 4.89 -10.65
N ALA A 37 -14.07 5.92 -11.39
CA ALA A 37 -13.52 7.27 -11.19
C ALA A 37 -13.84 7.83 -9.79
N THR A 38 -15.04 7.53 -9.27
CA THR A 38 -15.45 7.91 -7.91
C THR A 38 -14.69 7.10 -6.86
N LEU A 39 -14.47 5.81 -7.12
CA LEU A 39 -13.62 4.95 -6.29
C LEU A 39 -12.21 5.54 -6.14
N GLU A 40 -11.61 6.00 -7.23
CA GLU A 40 -10.28 6.61 -7.21
C GLU A 40 -10.23 7.91 -6.40
N LYS A 41 -11.27 8.75 -6.48
CA LYS A 41 -11.35 9.95 -5.64
C LYS A 41 -11.49 9.57 -4.17
N ALA A 42 -12.35 8.60 -3.87
CA ALA A 42 -12.56 8.12 -2.52
C ALA A 42 -11.31 7.47 -1.92
N SER A 43 -10.59 6.66 -2.70
CA SER A 43 -9.32 6.06 -2.28
C SER A 43 -8.26 7.13 -2.03
N LYS A 44 -8.15 8.15 -2.88
CA LYS A 44 -7.24 9.29 -2.68
C LYS A 44 -7.56 10.06 -1.40
N ILE A 45 -8.83 10.22 -1.03
CA ILE A 45 -9.21 10.88 0.23
C ILE A 45 -8.91 9.98 1.43
N PHE A 46 -9.20 8.68 1.32
CA PHE A 46 -8.92 7.67 2.35
C PHE A 46 -7.42 7.59 2.61
N TYR A 47 -6.60 7.38 1.57
CA TYR A 47 -5.15 7.36 1.70
C TYR A 47 -4.57 8.74 1.97
N GLY A 48 -5.09 9.83 1.41
CA GLY A 48 -4.61 11.19 1.71
C GLY A 48 -4.67 11.53 3.20
N LYS A 49 -5.63 10.95 3.94
CA LYS A 49 -5.71 11.05 5.41
C LYS A 49 -4.94 9.94 6.15
N THR A 50 -4.70 8.79 5.53
CA THR A 50 -4.12 7.59 6.17
C THR A 50 -2.68 7.25 5.73
N PHE A 51 -2.12 7.92 4.72
CA PHE A 51 -0.81 7.59 4.14
C PHE A 51 0.36 7.90 5.09
N SER A 52 0.19 8.82 6.05
CA SER A 52 1.19 9.02 7.11
C SER A 52 1.47 7.75 7.92
N GLN A 53 0.48 6.88 8.15
CA GLN A 53 0.67 5.73 9.03
C GLN A 53 1.48 4.59 8.42
N ARG A 54 1.55 4.46 7.09
CA ARG A 54 2.33 3.37 6.45
C ARG A 54 3.77 3.74 6.13
N VAL A 55 4.07 5.03 5.92
CA VAL A 55 5.46 5.51 5.84
C VAL A 55 6.18 5.26 7.18
N GLY A 56 5.48 5.39 8.30
CA GLY A 56 6.04 5.08 9.63
C GLY A 56 6.55 3.64 9.81
N ARG A 57 5.93 2.64 9.15
CA ARG A 57 6.38 1.24 9.25
C ARG A 57 7.59 0.90 8.37
N ILE A 58 7.89 1.72 7.36
CA ILE A 58 9.11 1.55 6.55
C ILE A 58 10.34 2.00 7.34
N GLN A 59 10.19 2.99 8.24
CA GLN A 59 11.27 3.47 9.12
C GLN A 59 11.81 2.35 10.04
N GLU A 60 10.93 1.53 10.62
CA GLU A 60 11.30 0.40 11.50
C GLU A 60 12.25 -0.60 10.80
N SER A 61 12.06 -0.81 9.50
CA SER A 61 12.91 -1.73 8.73
C SER A 61 14.31 -1.15 8.46
N MET A 62 14.45 0.18 8.34
CA MET A 62 15.78 0.82 8.20
C MET A 62 16.62 0.73 9.48
N SER A 63 16.02 0.82 10.67
CA SER A 63 16.75 0.70 11.94
C SER A 63 17.44 -0.66 12.10
N LEU A 64 16.78 -1.75 11.68
CA LEU A 64 17.37 -3.09 11.71
C LEU A 64 18.51 -3.24 10.69
N ILE A 65 18.36 -2.65 9.49
CA ILE A 65 19.43 -2.66 8.46
C ILE A 65 20.65 -1.89 8.94
N GLN A 66 20.47 -0.74 9.60
CA GLN A 66 21.58 0.04 10.16
C GLN A 66 22.36 -0.76 11.22
N MET A 67 21.65 -1.50 12.09
CA MET A 67 22.26 -2.37 13.08
C MET A 67 23.07 -3.51 12.43
N LEU A 68 22.53 -4.14 11.39
CA LEU A 68 23.23 -5.21 10.66
C LEU A 68 24.47 -4.69 9.92
N LEU A 69 24.39 -3.49 9.32
CA LEU A 69 25.54 -2.85 8.67
C LEU A 69 26.64 -2.49 9.67
N SER A 70 26.29 -1.91 10.82
CA SER A 70 27.25 -1.57 11.88
C SER A 70 27.97 -2.80 12.45
N MET A 71 27.28 -3.94 12.60
CA MET A 71 27.93 -5.19 13.02
C MET A 71 28.87 -5.74 11.94
N SER A 72 28.50 -5.63 10.66
CA SER A 72 29.37 -6.07 9.55
C SER A 72 30.64 -5.23 9.41
N SER A 73 30.56 -3.91 9.65
CA SER A 73 31.75 -3.04 9.65
C SER A 73 32.68 -3.39 10.82
N ALA A 74 32.13 -3.64 12.00
CA ALA A 74 32.91 -4.00 13.19
C ALA A 74 33.63 -5.35 13.07
N MET A 75 33.16 -6.27 12.21
CA MET A 75 33.83 -7.54 11.91
C MET A 75 34.90 -7.43 10.82
N ASN A 76 34.93 -6.33 10.07
CA ASN A 76 35.94 -6.05 9.05
C ASN A 76 37.02 -5.05 9.52
N GLU A 77 37.04 -4.66 10.80
CA GLU A 77 38.21 -4.06 11.42
C GLU A 77 39.11 -5.20 11.93
N PRO A 78 40.17 -5.59 11.21
CA PRO A 78 41.21 -6.39 11.80
C PRO A 78 41.91 -5.49 12.82
N THR A 79 42.02 -5.96 14.04
CA THR A 79 42.95 -5.42 15.02
C THR A 79 44.36 -5.42 14.40
N GLU A 80 44.89 -4.25 14.06
CA GLU A 80 46.32 -3.96 13.91
C GLU A 80 46.74 -2.92 14.95
#